data_AF-A0A521VAG7-F1
#
_entry.id   AF-A0A521VAG7-F1
#
_cell.length_a   1.000
_cell.length_b   1.000
_cell.length_c   1.000
_cell.angle_alpha   90.00
_cell.angle_beta   90.00
_cell.angle_gamma   90.00
#
_symmetry.space_group_name_H-M   'P 1'
#
loop_
_entity.id
_entity.type
_entity.pdbx_description
1 polymer ?
#
loop_
_entity_poly.entity_id
_entity_poly.type
_entity_poly.pdbx_seq_one_letter_code
_entity_poly.pdbx_strand_id
1 'polypeptide(L)'
;NDERLGVRFPDLLHTYDRAMLAQATAIAQANGIRAHEGVYAALTGPNLETPAEYRYLHAIGGDVVGMSTVPEVLVAKHAGMRIFVVSVVSNKCFPMEEIRETSLEDVLAVVESAEPKVALVVRKLLESF
;
A
#
# COMPACT_ATOMS: atom_id res chain seq x y z
N ASN A 1 -6.31 9.70 24.48
CA ASN A 1 -5.76 10.72 23.57
C ASN A 1 -4.77 11.52 24.36
N ASP A 2 -3.54 11.59 23.89
CA ASP A 2 -2.56 12.58 24.36
C ASP A 2 -2.66 13.79 23.42
N GLU A 3 -3.13 14.92 23.93
CA GLU A 3 -3.38 16.13 23.12
C GLU A 3 -2.10 16.72 22.52
N ARG A 4 -0.92 16.36 23.06
CA ARG A 4 0.38 16.76 22.50
C ARG A 4 0.71 16.05 21.20
N LEU A 5 0.09 14.88 20.97
CA LEU A 5 0.34 14.06 19.78
C LEU A 5 -0.71 14.31 18.69
N GLY A 6 -1.95 14.58 19.05
CA GLY A 6 -3.00 14.79 18.06
C GLY A 6 -4.41 14.94 18.63
N VAL A 7 -5.37 15.12 17.73
CA VAL A 7 -6.78 15.27 18.08
C VAL A 7 -7.43 13.95 18.48
N ARG A 8 -8.48 13.99 19.30
CA ARG A 8 -9.19 12.78 19.74
C ARG A 8 -9.82 11.99 18.58
N PHE A 9 -10.28 12.69 17.55
CA PHE A 9 -10.97 12.12 16.39
C PHE A 9 -10.38 12.67 15.09
N PRO A 10 -9.28 12.08 14.58
CA PRO A 10 -8.67 12.52 13.33
C PRO A 10 -9.60 12.29 12.13
N ASP A 11 -9.71 13.28 11.25
CA ASP A 11 -10.31 13.10 9.92
C ASP A 11 -9.36 12.32 9.01
N LEU A 12 -9.90 11.41 8.20
CA LEU A 12 -9.14 10.52 7.32
C LEU A 12 -9.34 10.81 5.82
N LEU A 13 -10.11 11.84 5.44
CA LEU A 13 -10.44 12.13 4.03
C LEU A 13 -9.18 12.45 3.20
N HIS A 14 -8.20 13.10 3.83
CA HIS A 14 -6.92 13.46 3.24
C HIS A 14 -5.77 12.78 4.00
N THR A 15 -5.85 11.46 4.14
CA THR A 15 -4.83 10.65 4.82
C THR A 15 -3.55 10.57 4.01
N TYR A 16 -3.67 10.17 2.73
CA TYR A 16 -2.52 10.06 1.82
C TYR A 16 -2.30 11.38 1.07
N ASP A 17 -1.05 11.83 1.04
CA ASP A 17 -0.68 13.10 0.43
C ASP A 17 -0.76 13.00 -1.10
N ARG A 18 -1.72 13.72 -1.69
CA ARG A 18 -1.99 13.70 -3.13
C ARG A 18 -0.84 14.27 -3.96
N ALA A 19 -0.06 15.21 -3.43
CA ALA A 19 1.09 15.76 -4.13
C ALA A 19 2.23 14.74 -4.17
N MET A 20 2.50 14.06 -3.05
CA MET A 20 3.47 12.96 -2.99
C MET A 20 3.10 11.82 -3.94
N LEU A 21 1.82 11.43 -3.97
CA LEU A 21 1.31 10.41 -4.89
C LEU A 21 1.53 10.81 -6.37
N ALA A 22 1.12 12.02 -6.75
CA ALA A 22 1.28 12.51 -8.12
C ALA A 22 2.76 12.56 -8.54
N GLN A 23 3.65 13.00 -7.65
CA GLN A 23 5.10 13.02 -7.90
C GLN A 23 5.67 11.60 -8.04
N ALA A 24 5.31 10.68 -7.14
CA ALA A 24 5.75 9.29 -7.20
C ALA A 24 5.30 8.61 -8.50
N THR A 25 4.05 8.84 -8.91
CA THR A 25 3.50 8.34 -10.18
C THR A 25 4.27 8.89 -11.39
N ALA A 26 4.57 10.20 -11.40
CA ALA A 26 5.37 10.80 -12.47
C ALA A 26 6.81 10.25 -12.52
N ILE A 27 7.44 10.05 -11.35
CA ILE A 27 8.77 9.44 -11.25
C ILE A 27 8.74 8.01 -11.80
N ALA A 28 7.75 7.19 -11.41
CA ALA A 28 7.60 5.83 -11.90
C ALA A 28 7.47 5.80 -13.43
N GLN A 29 6.57 6.63 -13.99
CA GLN A 29 6.36 6.76 -15.43
C GLN A 29 7.64 7.16 -16.18
N ALA A 30 8.36 8.18 -15.69
CA ALA A 30 9.60 8.66 -16.31
C ALA A 30 10.73 7.61 -16.33
N ASN A 31 10.65 6.59 -15.46
CA ASN A 31 11.63 5.50 -15.38
C ASN A 31 11.08 4.17 -15.94
N GLY A 32 9.95 4.20 -16.67
CA GLY A 32 9.34 3.01 -17.27
C GLY A 32 8.81 1.99 -16.24
N ILE A 33 8.57 2.41 -15.01
CA ILE A 33 8.03 1.56 -13.94
C ILE A 33 6.51 1.65 -14.00
N ARG A 34 5.86 0.50 -14.20
CA ARG A 34 4.39 0.40 -14.11
C ARG A 34 3.97 0.50 -12.66
N ALA A 35 3.23 1.56 -12.33
CA ALA A 35 2.62 1.80 -11.02
C ALA A 35 1.11 2.04 -11.18
N HIS A 36 0.35 1.76 -10.13
CA HIS A 36 -1.09 1.96 -10.06
C HIS A 36 -1.43 2.65 -8.74
N GLU A 37 -2.51 3.42 -8.74
CA GLU A 37 -3.17 3.91 -7.52
C GLU A 37 -4.36 3.01 -7.22
N GLY A 38 -4.60 2.72 -5.93
CA GLY A 38 -5.69 1.84 -5.52
C GLY A 38 -5.96 1.88 -4.02
N VAL A 39 -6.99 1.14 -3.61
CA VAL A 39 -7.46 1.01 -2.23
C VAL A 39 -6.80 -0.19 -1.56
N TYR A 40 -6.11 0.05 -0.44
CA TYR A 40 -5.52 -0.99 0.39
C TYR A 40 -6.52 -1.45 1.47
N ALA A 41 -6.87 -2.73 1.46
CA ALA A 41 -7.63 -3.38 2.52
C ALA A 41 -6.68 -3.99 3.55
N ALA A 42 -6.72 -3.50 4.79
CA ALA A 42 -5.93 -4.07 5.88
C ALA A 42 -6.72 -5.17 6.61
N LEU A 43 -6.09 -6.33 6.73
CA LEU A 43 -6.52 -7.44 7.58
C LEU A 43 -5.50 -7.69 8.69
N THR A 44 -5.81 -8.58 9.63
CA THR A 44 -4.91 -8.88 10.76
C THR A 44 -3.86 -9.93 10.42
N GLY A 45 -4.11 -10.81 9.45
CA GLY A 45 -3.28 -11.99 9.23
C GLY A 45 -3.31 -12.98 10.41
N PRO A 46 -2.36 -13.93 10.48
CA PRO A 46 -1.19 -14.11 9.60
C PRO A 46 -1.46 -15.03 8.38
N ASN A 47 -2.60 -15.71 8.33
CA ASN A 47 -2.95 -16.52 7.16
C ASN A 47 -3.31 -15.62 5.98
N LEU A 48 -2.95 -16.05 4.76
CA LEU A 48 -3.46 -15.43 3.54
C LEU A 48 -4.98 -15.58 3.46
N GLU A 49 -5.59 -14.74 2.63
CA GLU A 49 -7.03 -14.69 2.46
C GLU A 49 -7.54 -15.90 1.65
N THR A 50 -8.75 -16.33 1.98
CA THR A 50 -9.49 -17.34 1.25
C THR A 50 -10.05 -16.77 -0.06
N PRO A 51 -10.40 -17.62 -1.05
CA PRO A 51 -11.09 -17.16 -2.26
C PRO A 51 -12.39 -16.38 -1.99
N ALA A 52 -13.13 -16.72 -0.93
CA ALA A 52 -14.33 -15.98 -0.56
C ALA A 52 -14.01 -14.58 -0.04
N GLU A 53 -12.94 -14.44 0.76
CA GLU A 53 -12.45 -13.15 1.26
C GLU A 53 -11.91 -12.28 0.12
N TYR A 54 -11.12 -12.81 -0.82
CA TYR A 54 -10.69 -12.03 -2.00
C TYR A 54 -11.88 -11.49 -2.80
N ARG A 55 -12.92 -12.30 -3.00
CA ARG A 55 -14.14 -11.86 -3.69
C ARG A 55 -14.86 -10.77 -2.90
N TYR A 56 -14.96 -10.93 -1.59
CA TYR A 56 -15.55 -9.92 -0.71
C TYR A 56 -14.79 -8.60 -0.78
N LEU A 57 -13.46 -8.64 -0.62
CA LEU A 57 -12.59 -7.47 -0.68
C LEU A 57 -12.68 -6.75 -2.03
N HIS A 58 -12.67 -7.49 -3.12
CA HIS A 58 -12.87 -6.91 -4.46
C HIS A 58 -14.27 -6.27 -4.59
N ALA A 59 -15.31 -6.94 -4.11
CA ALA A 59 -16.69 -6.44 -4.19
C ALA A 59 -16.91 -5.14 -3.38
N ILE A 60 -16.15 -4.93 -2.30
CA ILE A 60 -16.18 -3.67 -1.53
C ILE A 60 -15.20 -2.60 -2.05
N GLY A 61 -14.50 -2.87 -3.15
CA GLY A 61 -13.61 -1.92 -3.82
C GLY A 61 -12.16 -1.94 -3.32
N GLY A 62 -11.69 -3.02 -2.70
CA GLY A 62 -10.28 -3.23 -2.40
C GLY A 62 -9.48 -3.65 -3.65
N ASP A 63 -8.37 -2.97 -3.90
CA ASP A 63 -7.46 -3.26 -5.02
C ASP A 63 -6.25 -4.11 -4.58
N VAL A 64 -5.80 -3.90 -3.34
CA VAL A 64 -4.69 -4.64 -2.71
C VAL A 64 -5.09 -5.00 -1.29
N VAL A 65 -4.67 -6.17 -0.81
CA VAL A 65 -4.85 -6.59 0.58
C VAL A 65 -3.50 -6.83 1.23
N GLY A 66 -3.42 -6.58 2.52
CA GLY A 66 -2.30 -7.04 3.33
C GLY A 66 -2.54 -6.85 4.81
N MET A 67 -1.49 -7.09 5.59
CA MET A 67 -1.60 -7.33 7.03
C MET A 67 -0.88 -6.27 7.88
N SER A 68 -0.58 -5.09 7.32
CA SER A 68 0.20 -4.03 7.97
C SER A 68 -0.25 -2.63 7.51
N THR A 69 0.60 -1.63 7.75
CA THR A 69 0.55 -0.28 7.16
C THR A 69 -0.56 0.62 7.70
N VAL A 70 -1.82 0.17 7.73
CA VAL A 70 -2.94 0.98 8.23
C VAL A 70 -2.75 1.42 9.69
N PRO A 71 -2.28 0.57 10.62
CA PRO A 71 -1.99 1.01 11.99
C PRO A 71 -0.99 2.18 12.05
N GLU A 72 0.12 2.10 11.30
CA GLU A 72 1.15 3.13 11.22
C GLU A 72 0.62 4.41 10.57
N VAL A 73 -0.17 4.28 9.50
CA VAL A 73 -0.84 5.39 8.81
C VAL A 73 -1.76 6.14 9.76
N LEU A 74 -2.56 5.45 10.57
CA LEU A 74 -3.48 6.08 11.51
C LEU A 74 -2.73 6.87 12.60
N VAL A 75 -1.63 6.31 13.12
CA VAL A 75 -0.78 7.01 14.09
C VAL A 75 -0.05 8.21 13.47
N ALA A 76 0.50 8.06 12.26
CA ALA A 76 1.13 9.16 11.54
C ALA A 76 0.13 10.28 11.23
N LYS A 77 -1.11 9.92 10.87
CA LYS A 77 -2.19 10.87 10.60
C LYS A 77 -2.63 11.60 11.88
N HIS A 78 -2.74 10.87 12.99
CA HIS A 78 -2.98 11.44 14.31
C HIS A 78 -1.90 12.47 14.67
N ALA A 79 -0.63 12.18 14.34
CA ALA A 79 0.52 13.06 14.53
C ALA A 79 0.67 14.20 13.50
N GLY A 80 -0.27 14.35 12.56
CA GLY A 80 -0.23 15.42 11.55
C GLY A 80 0.87 15.27 10.48
N MET A 81 1.39 14.05 10.29
CA MET A 81 2.42 13.78 9.28
C MET A 81 1.82 13.73 7.87
N ARG A 82 2.64 14.09 6.86
CA ARG A 82 2.35 13.77 5.46
C ARG A 82 2.67 12.30 5.20
N ILE A 83 1.80 11.60 4.50
CA ILE A 83 1.86 10.14 4.37
C ILE A 83 1.84 9.76 2.90
N PHE A 84 2.81 8.94 2.51
CA PHE A 84 2.85 8.24 1.23
C PHE A 84 3.05 6.76 1.51
N VAL A 85 2.32 5.91 0.78
CA VAL A 85 2.39 4.45 0.91
C VAL A 85 2.56 3.85 -0.48
N VAL A 86 3.40 2.83 -0.58
CA VAL A 86 3.56 2.00 -1.76
C VAL A 86 3.44 0.54 -1.36
N SER A 87 2.73 -0.25 -2.17
CA SER A 87 2.61 -1.69 -1.98
C SER A 87 3.21 -2.41 -3.18
N VAL A 88 3.99 -3.46 -2.92
CA VAL A 88 4.42 -4.40 -3.95
C VAL A 88 3.40 -5.52 -4.00
N VAL A 89 2.78 -5.73 -5.16
CA VAL A 89 1.82 -6.81 -5.37
C VAL A 89 2.59 -8.11 -5.58
N SER A 90 2.64 -8.96 -4.55
CA SER A 90 3.38 -10.23 -4.55
C SER A 90 2.72 -11.33 -5.36
N ASN A 91 1.39 -11.33 -5.40
CA ASN A 91 0.58 -12.35 -6.05
C ASN A 91 -0.73 -11.74 -6.54
N LYS A 92 -1.35 -12.38 -7.54
CA LYS A 92 -2.59 -11.93 -8.14
C LYS A 92 -3.75 -12.77 -7.64
N CYS A 93 -4.70 -12.13 -6.96
CA CYS A 93 -5.83 -12.80 -6.31
C CYS A 93 -7.17 -12.54 -6.99
N PHE A 94 -7.16 -11.80 -8.11
CA PHE A 94 -8.31 -11.53 -8.94
C PHE A 94 -7.88 -11.35 -10.42
N PRO A 95 -8.63 -11.85 -11.42
CA PRO A 95 -9.89 -12.59 -11.31
C PRO A 95 -9.70 -13.96 -10.64
N MET A 96 -10.80 -14.55 -10.17
CA MET A 96 -10.78 -15.71 -9.25
C MET A 96 -10.03 -16.93 -9.82
N GLU A 97 -9.99 -17.06 -11.15
CA GLU A 97 -9.34 -18.14 -11.88
C GLU A 97 -7.80 -18.04 -11.85
N GLU A 98 -7.27 -16.88 -11.48
CA GLU A 98 -5.84 -16.64 -11.36
C GLU A 98 -5.29 -16.89 -9.95
N ILE A 99 -6.16 -17.17 -8.97
CA ILE A 99 -5.74 -17.50 -7.60
C ILE A 99 -4.93 -18.79 -7.62
N ARG A 100 -3.75 -18.76 -6.97
CA ARG A 100 -2.86 -19.89 -6.77
C ARG A 100 -2.41 -19.94 -5.32
N GLU A 101 -2.00 -21.12 -4.87
CA GLU A 101 -1.23 -21.23 -3.62
C GLU A 101 -0.01 -20.31 -3.72
N THR A 102 0.28 -19.61 -2.62
CA THR A 102 1.37 -18.64 -2.54
C THR A 102 2.18 -18.98 -1.30
N SER A 103 3.47 -19.28 -1.49
CA SER A 103 4.41 -19.50 -0.41
C SER A 103 5.09 -18.20 0.02
N LEU A 104 5.79 -18.22 1.16
CA LEU A 104 6.59 -17.08 1.59
C LEU A 104 7.74 -16.83 0.61
N GLU A 105 8.32 -17.89 0.08
CA GLU A 105 9.40 -17.86 -0.90
C GLU A 105 8.97 -17.15 -2.19
N ASP A 106 7.74 -17.41 -2.68
CA ASP A 106 7.18 -16.72 -3.84
C ASP A 106 7.07 -15.21 -3.59
N VAL A 107 6.57 -14.84 -2.40
CA VAL A 107 6.42 -13.42 -2.00
C VAL A 107 7.78 -12.73 -1.95
N LEU A 108 8.78 -13.36 -1.30
CA LEU A 108 10.12 -12.80 -1.17
C LEU A 108 10.78 -12.59 -2.54
N ALA A 109 10.67 -13.57 -3.44
CA ALA A 109 11.23 -13.46 -4.80
C ALA A 109 10.64 -12.26 -5.57
N VAL A 110 9.33 -12.01 -5.45
CA VAL A 110 8.70 -10.85 -6.09
C VAL A 110 9.16 -9.55 -5.45
N VAL A 111 9.24 -9.50 -4.12
CA VAL A 111 9.72 -8.32 -3.39
C VAL A 111 11.15 -7.97 -3.77
N GLU A 112 12.07 -8.93 -3.81
CA GLU A 112 13.47 -8.71 -4.25
C GLU A 112 13.53 -8.13 -5.68
N SER A 113 12.70 -8.63 -6.59
CA SER A 113 12.65 -8.12 -7.96
C SER A 113 12.08 -6.69 -8.07
N ALA A 114 11.24 -6.29 -7.11
CA ALA A 114 10.59 -4.99 -7.08
C ALA A 114 11.39 -3.94 -6.28
N GLU A 115 12.25 -4.38 -5.35
CA GLU A 115 12.99 -3.53 -4.42
C GLU A 115 13.79 -2.43 -5.13
N PRO A 116 14.61 -2.70 -6.18
CA PRO A 116 15.32 -1.63 -6.88
C PRO A 116 14.40 -0.56 -7.50
N LYS A 117 13.20 -0.96 -7.95
CA LYS A 117 12.21 -0.06 -8.56
C LYS A 117 11.58 0.85 -7.50
N VAL A 118 11.16 0.26 -6.38
CA VAL A 118 10.59 1.00 -5.25
C VAL A 118 11.64 1.95 -4.65
N ALA A 119 12.86 1.47 -4.43
CA ALA A 119 13.96 2.27 -3.91
C ALA A 119 14.27 3.47 -4.80
N LEU A 120 14.24 3.30 -6.13
CA LEU A 120 14.42 4.41 -7.08
C LEU A 120 13.32 5.46 -6.94
N VAL A 121 12.05 5.03 -6.89
CA VAL A 121 10.91 5.95 -6.75
C VAL A 121 10.99 6.73 -5.44
N VAL A 122 11.21 6.03 -4.32
CA VAL A 122 11.31 6.65 -2.99
C VAL A 122 12.50 7.63 -2.92
N ARG A 123 13.68 7.26 -3.44
CA ARG A 123 14.85 8.13 -3.43
C ARG A 123 14.58 9.44 -4.18
N LYS A 124 14.07 9.35 -5.41
CA LYS A 124 13.74 10.54 -6.23
C LYS A 124 12.62 11.38 -5.61
N LEU A 125 11.66 10.74 -4.94
CA LEU A 125 10.60 11.44 -4.23
C LEU A 125 11.18 12.25 -3.06
N LEU A 126 12.11 11.66 -2.30
CA LEU A 126 12.79 12.35 -1.20
C LEU A 126 13.67 13.52 -1.67
N GLU A 127 14.30 13.42 -2.84
CA GLU A 127 15.06 14.52 -3.46
C GLU A 127 14.18 15.73 -3.87
N SER A 128 12.85 15.57 -3.84
CA SER A 128 11.88 16.61 -4.21
C SER A 128 11.33 17.41 -3.02
N PHE A 129 11.81 17.14 -1.80
CA PHE A 129 11.48 17.87 -0.56
C PHE A 129 12.69 18.58 0.03
#